data_AF-A0A0G0ZM96-F1
#
_entry.id   AF-A0A0G0ZM96-F1
#
_cell.length_a   1.000
_cell.length_b   1.000
_cell.length_c   1.000
_cell.angle_alpha   90.00
_cell.angle_beta   90.00
_cell.angle_gamma   90.00
#
_symmetry.space_group_name_H-M   'P 1'
#
loop_
_entity.id
_entity.type
_entity.pdbx_description
1 polymer ?
#
loop_
_entity_poly.entity_id
_entity_poly.type
_entity_poly.pdbx_seq_one_letter_code
_entity_poly.pdbx_strand_id
1 'polypeptide(L)'
;MISFYLSSFLAEIQSRIFPTRLSFHHAVPYFSQYESRELVDDPKWKQSGAKTKDEYAYWSHNSCGMACLKMILKYKLNKEIPIVTLAKKCTEYGGYILKKDEAEGLFYEPFCLFVKEEFNINASVAPFLTLKRILFEISKNNLVITSAHPDIRDRNNPKPKGSGGHLVLITGYDLKKKTITIHNPSGSYQKSQEHYEMSFKEFKKFFAERGIVIYM
;
A
#
# COMPACT_ATOMS: atom_id res chain seq x y z
N MET A 1 -18.35 -11.06 8.39
CA MET A 1 -17.40 -11.88 7.58
C MET A 1 -17.97 -12.31 6.23
N ILE A 2 -19.04 -13.12 6.13
CA ILE A 2 -19.55 -13.66 4.84
C ILE A 2 -19.82 -12.59 3.76
N SER A 3 -20.35 -11.42 4.15
CA SER A 3 -20.68 -10.34 3.21
C SER A 3 -19.46 -9.75 2.48
N PHE A 4 -18.30 -9.63 3.14
CA PHE A 4 -17.08 -9.06 2.54
C PHE A 4 -16.45 -9.99 1.50
N TYR A 5 -16.45 -11.30 1.76
CA TYR A 5 -15.96 -12.28 0.81
C TYR A 5 -16.83 -12.31 -0.45
N LEU A 6 -18.14 -12.20 -0.29
CA LEU A 6 -19.07 -12.15 -1.41
C LEU A 6 -18.87 -10.88 -2.25
N SER A 7 -18.73 -9.70 -1.62
CA SER A 7 -18.49 -8.45 -2.35
C SER A 7 -17.16 -8.49 -3.10
N SER A 8 -16.08 -8.97 -2.48
CA SER A 8 -14.78 -9.13 -3.13
C SER A 8 -14.87 -10.09 -4.33
N PHE A 9 -15.60 -11.20 -4.18
CA PHE A 9 -15.76 -12.21 -5.24
C PHE A 9 -16.57 -11.70 -6.43
N LEU A 10 -17.70 -11.03 -6.17
CA LEU A 10 -18.51 -10.40 -7.23
C LEU A 10 -17.69 -9.40 -8.04
N ALA A 11 -16.86 -8.65 -7.34
CA ALA A 11 -16.07 -7.60 -7.95
C ALA A 11 -14.89 -8.21 -8.76
N GLU A 12 -14.34 -9.36 -8.35
CA GLU A 12 -13.48 -10.21 -9.20
C GLU A 12 -14.17 -10.65 -10.49
N ILE A 13 -15.42 -11.13 -10.42
CA ILE A 13 -16.21 -11.49 -11.61
C ILE A 13 -16.39 -10.29 -12.53
N GLN A 14 -16.79 -9.13 -11.98
CA GLN A 14 -16.96 -7.90 -12.76
C GLN A 14 -15.69 -7.50 -13.51
N SER A 15 -14.52 -7.61 -12.87
CA SER A 15 -13.24 -7.30 -13.50
C SER A 15 -12.94 -8.14 -14.73
N ARG A 16 -13.58 -9.31 -14.86
CA ARG A 16 -13.39 -10.20 -16.00
C ARG A 16 -14.22 -9.81 -17.21
N ILE A 17 -15.36 -9.17 -16.98
CA ILE A 17 -16.41 -8.89 -17.95
C ILE A 17 -16.28 -7.46 -18.50
N PHE A 18 -16.01 -6.48 -17.63
CA PHE A 18 -16.01 -5.07 -18.01
C PHE A 18 -14.68 -4.62 -18.62
N PRO A 19 -14.73 -3.77 -19.66
CA PRO A 19 -13.53 -3.26 -20.30
C PRO A 19 -12.76 -2.34 -19.35
N THR A 20 -11.43 -2.46 -19.39
CA THR A 20 -10.50 -1.54 -18.72
C THR A 20 -9.90 -0.58 -19.73
N ARG A 21 -9.59 0.65 -19.29
CA ARG A 21 -8.86 1.63 -20.10
C ARG A 21 -7.51 1.02 -20.53
N LEU A 22 -6.98 1.42 -21.69
CA LEU A 22 -5.68 0.89 -22.17
C LEU A 22 -4.53 1.20 -21.20
N SER A 23 -4.55 2.39 -20.61
CA SER A 23 -3.66 2.79 -19.53
C SER A 23 -4.40 3.74 -18.60
N PHE A 24 -3.95 3.82 -17.36
CA PHE A 24 -4.44 4.79 -16.40
C PHE A 24 -3.35 5.06 -15.36
N HIS A 25 -3.23 6.31 -14.91
CA HIS A 25 -2.27 6.71 -13.90
C HIS A 25 -2.85 7.82 -13.02
N HIS A 26 -2.65 7.68 -11.72
CA HIS A 26 -2.96 8.68 -10.73
C HIS A 26 -1.72 9.50 -10.39
N ALA A 27 -1.88 10.82 -10.34
CA ALA A 27 -0.89 11.74 -9.79
C ALA A 27 -0.88 11.73 -8.25
N VAL A 28 -0.81 10.54 -7.63
CA VAL A 28 -0.64 10.41 -6.18
C VAL A 28 0.79 10.85 -5.83
N PRO A 29 0.99 11.77 -4.88
CA PRO A 29 2.34 12.14 -4.45
C PRO A 29 2.98 11.00 -3.66
N TYR A 30 4.30 10.88 -3.74
CA TYR A 30 5.04 9.86 -3.02
C TYR A 30 5.43 10.29 -1.59
N PHE A 31 5.23 9.39 -0.64
CA PHE A 31 5.83 9.44 0.69
C PHE A 31 6.48 8.10 1.02
N SER A 32 7.69 8.13 1.59
CA SER A 32 8.36 6.93 2.10
C SER A 32 7.79 6.54 3.47
N GLN A 33 8.03 5.30 3.90
CA GLN A 33 7.79 4.90 5.30
C GLN A 33 8.81 5.50 6.28
N TYR A 34 9.83 6.18 5.74
CA TYR A 34 10.75 7.04 6.46
C TYR A 34 10.47 8.50 6.08
N GLU A 35 10.69 9.46 6.98
CA GLU A 35 10.49 10.89 6.72
C GLU A 35 11.51 11.46 5.71
N SER A 36 12.69 10.85 5.62
CA SER A 36 13.68 11.10 4.57
C SER A 36 13.69 9.97 3.55
N ARG A 37 13.75 10.32 2.26
CA ARG A 37 13.72 9.33 1.16
C ARG A 37 15.00 8.49 1.10
N GLU A 38 16.08 8.96 1.70
CA GLU A 38 17.42 8.40 1.65
C GLU A 38 17.59 7.15 2.56
N LEU A 39 16.64 6.88 3.45
CA LEU A 39 16.56 5.68 4.33
C LEU A 39 17.71 5.50 5.34
N VAL A 40 18.61 6.46 5.51
CA VAL A 40 19.77 6.39 6.41
C VAL A 40 19.72 7.54 7.42
N ASP A 41 19.88 7.22 8.71
CA ASP A 41 19.98 8.17 9.83
C ASP A 41 19.08 9.41 9.70
N ASP A 42 17.78 9.16 9.63
CA ASP A 42 16.78 10.14 9.23
C ASP A 42 16.77 11.37 10.16
N PRO A 43 17.27 12.54 9.71
CA PRO A 43 17.31 13.74 10.55
C PRO A 43 15.91 14.32 10.78
N LYS A 44 14.91 13.91 9.97
CA LYS A 44 13.53 14.39 10.02
C LYS A 44 12.62 13.53 10.88
N TRP A 45 13.15 12.53 11.61
CA TRP A 45 12.35 11.62 12.45
C TRP A 45 11.32 12.32 13.34
N LYS A 46 11.59 13.54 13.84
CA LYS A 46 10.65 14.32 14.66
C LYS A 46 9.35 14.69 13.92
N GLN A 47 9.40 14.82 12.59
CA GLN A 47 8.25 15.14 11.74
C GLN A 47 7.29 13.95 11.63
N SER A 48 7.72 12.74 12.00
CA SER A 48 6.90 11.54 11.99
C SER A 48 5.82 11.52 13.09
N GLY A 49 5.98 12.34 14.13
CA GLY A 49 5.16 12.30 15.34
C GLY A 49 5.68 11.36 16.43
N ALA A 50 6.84 10.72 16.24
CA ALA A 50 7.54 9.99 17.29
C ALA A 50 8.09 10.94 18.37
N LYS A 51 8.09 10.47 19.61
CA LYS A 51 8.66 11.14 20.78
C LYS A 51 10.17 10.93 20.90
N THR A 52 10.65 9.78 20.44
CA THR A 52 12.07 9.39 20.48
C THR A 52 12.51 8.77 19.16
N LYS A 53 13.83 8.71 18.94
CA LYS A 53 14.41 7.99 17.80
C LYS A 53 14.06 6.51 17.82
N ASP A 54 14.00 5.89 19.00
CA ASP A 54 13.65 4.47 19.14
C ASP A 54 12.19 4.21 18.76
N GLU A 55 11.26 5.08 19.18
CA GLU A 55 9.85 4.99 18.74
C GLU A 55 9.74 5.17 17.22
N TYR A 56 10.52 6.11 16.65
CA TYR A 56 10.57 6.28 15.21
C TYR A 56 11.08 5.03 14.49
N ALA A 57 12.21 4.46 14.94
CA ALA A 57 12.78 3.26 14.36
C ALA A 57 11.78 2.10 14.37
N TYR A 58 11.13 1.86 15.52
CA TYR A 58 10.08 0.84 15.66
C TYR A 58 8.97 0.97 14.61
N TRP A 59 8.42 2.18 14.45
CA TRP A 59 7.33 2.41 13.51
C TRP A 59 7.77 2.46 12.06
N SER A 60 8.95 3.02 11.76
CA SER A 60 9.47 3.18 10.41
C SER A 60 9.60 1.84 9.67
N HIS A 61 9.93 0.75 10.37
CA HIS A 61 9.98 -0.60 9.78
C HIS A 61 8.59 -1.20 9.47
N ASN A 62 7.55 -0.78 10.20
CA ASN A 62 6.20 -1.38 10.17
C ASN A 62 5.13 -0.52 9.47
N SER A 63 5.51 0.67 9.01
CA SER A 63 4.57 1.71 8.56
C SER A 63 4.37 1.78 7.04
N CYS A 64 4.77 0.77 6.27
CA CYS A 64 4.52 0.74 4.81
C CYS A 64 3.04 0.99 4.46
N GLY A 65 2.11 0.43 5.23
CA GLY A 65 0.68 0.69 5.08
C GLY A 65 0.26 2.11 5.44
N MET A 66 0.86 2.70 6.48
CA MET A 66 0.62 4.09 6.86
C MET A 66 1.22 5.08 5.87
N ALA A 67 2.34 4.77 5.23
CA ALA A 67 2.88 5.53 4.12
C ALA A 67 1.92 5.51 2.92
N CYS A 68 1.37 4.33 2.58
CA CYS A 68 0.32 4.21 1.57
C CYS A 68 -0.88 5.10 1.91
N LEU A 69 -1.34 5.06 3.18
CA LEU A 69 -2.43 5.91 3.63
C LEU A 69 -2.07 7.41 3.56
N LYS A 70 -0.87 7.82 4.00
CA LYS A 70 -0.41 9.22 3.92
C LYS A 70 -0.45 9.74 2.47
N MET A 71 -0.02 8.92 1.51
CA MET A 71 -0.13 9.22 0.07
C MET A 71 -1.59 9.39 -0.38
N ILE A 72 -2.48 8.47 0.04
CA ILE A 72 -3.92 8.53 -0.27
C ILE A 72 -4.59 9.77 0.34
N LEU A 73 -4.30 10.10 1.60
CA LEU A 73 -4.86 11.26 2.30
C LEU A 73 -4.41 12.57 1.65
N LYS A 74 -3.14 12.65 1.25
CA LYS A 74 -2.64 13.82 0.52
C LYS A 74 -3.32 13.95 -0.84
N TYR A 75 -3.49 12.85 -1.56
CA TYR A 75 -4.14 12.87 -2.88
C TYR A 75 -5.63 13.20 -2.82
N LYS A 76 -6.39 12.53 -1.95
CA LYS A 76 -7.86 12.64 -1.89
C LYS A 76 -8.33 13.85 -1.10
N LEU A 77 -7.64 14.17 0.00
CA LEU A 77 -8.10 15.17 0.98
C LEU A 77 -7.16 16.36 1.12
N ASN A 78 -6.03 16.39 0.41
CA ASN A 78 -4.95 17.36 0.60
C ASN A 78 -4.45 17.44 2.07
N LYS A 79 -4.58 16.34 2.82
CA LYS A 79 -4.14 16.23 4.21
C LYS A 79 -2.83 15.46 4.31
N GLU A 80 -1.90 15.99 5.09
CA GLU A 80 -0.68 15.30 5.44
C GLU A 80 -0.65 15.08 6.95
N ILE A 81 -0.68 13.81 7.36
CA ILE A 81 -0.65 13.42 8.77
C ILE A 81 0.69 12.70 9.02
N PRO A 82 1.39 13.01 10.13
CA PRO A 82 2.63 12.33 10.49
C PRO A 82 2.47 10.80 10.58
N ILE A 83 3.43 10.04 10.05
CA ILE A 83 3.26 8.60 9.82
C ILE A 83 3.13 7.80 11.14
N VAL A 84 3.85 8.19 12.19
CA VAL A 84 3.76 7.56 13.51
C VAL A 84 2.46 7.94 14.20
N THR A 85 1.93 9.14 13.94
CA THR A 85 0.60 9.52 14.42
C THR A 85 -0.48 8.64 13.79
N LEU A 86 -0.41 8.42 12.47
CA LEU A 86 -1.30 7.48 11.79
C LEU A 86 -1.17 6.06 12.35
N ALA A 87 0.05 5.57 12.53
CA ALA A 87 0.29 4.21 13.01
C ALA A 87 -0.30 3.99 14.40
N LYS A 88 -0.05 4.91 15.34
CA LYS A 88 -0.59 4.84 16.71
C LYS A 88 -2.11 4.90 16.72
N LYS A 89 -2.71 5.79 15.93
CA LYS A 89 -4.16 5.87 15.83
C LYS A 89 -4.75 4.60 15.23
N CYS A 90 -4.13 4.04 14.19
CA CYS A 90 -4.54 2.77 13.59
C CYS A 90 -4.45 1.60 14.59
N THR A 91 -3.47 1.60 15.49
CA THR A 91 -3.37 0.63 16.60
C THR A 91 -4.57 0.67 17.54
N GLU A 92 -5.15 1.84 17.81
CA GLU A 92 -6.37 1.96 18.65
C GLU A 92 -7.57 1.23 18.04
N TYR A 93 -7.59 1.05 16.71
CA TYR A 93 -8.61 0.26 15.99
C TYR A 93 -8.25 -1.22 15.86
N GLY A 94 -7.08 -1.65 16.35
CA GLY A 94 -6.55 -3.00 16.17
C GLY A 94 -5.76 -3.21 14.86
N GLY A 95 -5.38 -2.13 14.17
CA GLY A 95 -4.59 -2.20 12.92
C GLY A 95 -3.18 -2.73 13.10
N TYR A 96 -2.63 -2.65 14.31
CA TYR A 96 -1.33 -3.19 14.67
C TYR A 96 -1.40 -3.88 16.03
N ILE A 97 -0.67 -4.98 16.17
CA ILE A 97 -0.39 -5.61 17.47
C ILE A 97 1.05 -5.26 17.84
N LEU A 98 1.22 -4.55 18.95
CA LEU A 98 2.53 -4.15 19.44
C LEU A 98 3.21 -5.35 20.11
N LYS A 99 4.37 -5.76 19.59
CA LYS A 99 5.32 -6.60 20.33
C LYS A 99 6.55 -5.80 20.72
N LYS A 100 7.37 -6.40 21.59
CA LYS A 100 8.58 -5.80 22.16
C LYS A 100 9.54 -5.28 21.08
N ASP A 101 9.77 -6.06 20.02
CA ASP A 101 10.80 -5.76 19.03
C ASP A 101 10.22 -5.27 17.69
N GLU A 102 9.08 -5.81 17.25
CA GLU A 102 8.44 -5.45 15.98
C GLU A 102 6.92 -5.73 15.99
N ALA A 103 6.12 -4.94 15.28
CA ALA A 103 4.69 -5.22 15.10
C ALA A 103 4.46 -6.41 14.14
N GLU A 104 3.31 -7.09 14.24
CA GLU A 104 2.98 -8.23 13.34
C GLU A 104 2.63 -7.83 11.89
N GLY A 105 2.84 -6.58 11.51
CA GLY A 105 2.33 -5.99 10.27
C GLY A 105 0.90 -5.47 10.41
N LEU A 106 0.40 -4.85 9.34
CA LEU A 106 -0.90 -4.19 9.33
C LEU A 106 -2.04 -5.20 9.14
N PHE A 107 -3.02 -5.18 10.05
CA PHE A 107 -4.27 -5.94 9.92
C PHE A 107 -5.29 -5.18 9.05
N TYR A 108 -5.71 -5.79 7.93
CA TYR A 108 -6.44 -5.06 6.88
C TYR A 108 -7.88 -4.70 7.25
N GLU A 109 -8.60 -5.56 7.98
CA GLU A 109 -9.97 -5.27 8.40
C GLU A 109 -10.03 -4.10 9.40
N PRO A 110 -9.26 -4.12 10.51
CA PRO A 110 -9.10 -2.96 11.39
C PRO A 110 -8.65 -1.69 10.66
N PHE A 111 -7.72 -1.82 9.70
CA PHE A 111 -7.28 -0.68 8.89
C PHE A 111 -8.42 -0.07 8.08
N CYS A 112 -9.25 -0.89 7.42
CA CYS A 112 -10.39 -0.39 6.64
C CYS A 112 -11.39 0.35 7.56
N LEU A 113 -11.64 -0.17 8.76
CA LEU A 113 -12.47 0.50 9.76
C LEU A 113 -11.87 1.85 10.19
N PHE A 114 -10.59 1.88 10.56
CA PHE A 114 -9.87 3.11 10.90
C PHE A 114 -9.97 4.17 9.79
N VAL A 115 -9.74 3.77 8.54
CA VAL A 115 -9.80 4.67 7.38
C VAL A 115 -11.21 5.22 7.16
N LYS A 116 -12.23 4.39 7.42
CA LYS A 116 -13.63 4.80 7.33
C LYS A 116 -14.01 5.79 8.43
N GLU A 117 -13.71 5.47 9.68
CA GLU A 117 -14.15 6.28 10.84
C GLU A 117 -13.39 7.62 10.92
N GLU A 118 -12.08 7.64 10.69
CA GLU A 118 -11.27 8.86 10.87
C GLU A 118 -11.29 9.79 9.65
N PHE A 119 -11.52 9.26 8.46
CA PHE A 119 -11.39 10.02 7.20
C PHE A 119 -12.61 9.95 6.28
N ASN A 120 -13.64 9.20 6.64
CA ASN A 120 -14.81 8.93 5.81
C ASN A 120 -14.45 8.39 4.41
N ILE A 121 -13.38 7.58 4.33
CA ILE A 121 -12.95 6.93 3.10
C ILE A 121 -13.42 5.47 3.15
N ASN A 122 -14.20 5.05 2.15
CA ASN A 122 -14.61 3.66 2.04
C ASN A 122 -13.42 2.82 1.53
N ALA A 123 -13.15 1.72 2.24
CA ALA A 123 -12.12 0.75 1.88
C ALA A 123 -12.65 -0.67 2.11
N SER A 124 -12.14 -1.63 1.34
CA SER A 124 -12.47 -3.04 1.52
C SER A 124 -11.25 -3.92 1.39
N VAL A 125 -11.19 -4.95 2.23
CA VAL A 125 -10.20 -6.02 2.10
C VAL A 125 -10.51 -6.86 0.86
N ALA A 126 -9.48 -7.10 0.05
CA ALA A 126 -9.49 -8.03 -1.07
C ALA A 126 -8.58 -9.22 -0.73
N PRO A 127 -9.11 -10.27 -0.06
CA PRO A 127 -8.30 -11.42 0.35
C PRO A 127 -7.87 -12.30 -0.83
N PHE A 128 -8.60 -12.21 -1.94
CA PHE A 128 -8.25 -12.78 -3.24
C PHE A 128 -8.26 -11.65 -4.25
N LEU A 129 -7.07 -11.16 -4.61
CA LEU A 129 -6.89 -10.01 -5.49
C LEU A 129 -6.05 -10.42 -6.68
N THR A 130 -6.66 -10.46 -7.86
CA THR A 130 -5.97 -10.76 -9.11
C THR A 130 -5.37 -9.50 -9.73
N LEU A 131 -4.36 -9.66 -10.60
CA LEU A 131 -3.86 -8.54 -11.40
C LEU A 131 -5.00 -7.89 -12.21
N LYS A 132 -5.89 -8.69 -12.83
CA LYS A 132 -7.00 -8.16 -13.63
C LYS A 132 -7.92 -7.28 -12.79
N ARG A 133 -8.19 -7.68 -11.55
CA ARG A 133 -8.93 -6.90 -10.57
C ARG A 133 -8.24 -5.61 -10.17
N ILE A 134 -6.93 -5.63 -9.96
CA ILE A 134 -6.14 -4.40 -9.72
C ILE A 134 -6.34 -3.44 -10.89
N LEU A 135 -6.12 -3.89 -12.13
CA LEU A 135 -6.26 -3.02 -13.31
C LEU A 135 -7.68 -2.48 -13.44
N PHE A 136 -8.69 -3.30 -13.15
CA PHE A 136 -10.09 -2.88 -13.15
C PHE A 136 -10.37 -1.77 -12.14
N GLU A 137 -9.93 -1.93 -10.88
CA GLU A 137 -10.13 -0.92 -9.83
C GLU A 137 -9.40 0.39 -10.16
N ILE A 138 -8.15 0.32 -10.60
CA ILE A 138 -7.41 1.50 -11.05
C ILE A 138 -8.13 2.18 -12.23
N SER A 139 -8.70 1.42 -13.17
CA SER A 139 -9.45 1.99 -14.30
C SER A 139 -10.75 2.70 -13.89
N LYS A 140 -11.29 2.36 -12.72
CA LYS A 140 -12.44 3.01 -12.07
C LYS A 140 -12.04 4.22 -11.26
N ASN A 141 -10.78 4.66 -11.34
CA ASN A 141 -10.20 5.70 -10.53
C ASN A 141 -10.11 5.33 -9.03
N ASN A 142 -10.28 4.05 -8.65
CA ASN A 142 -10.02 3.60 -7.28
C ASN A 142 -8.51 3.41 -7.06
N LEU A 143 -8.06 3.42 -5.81
CA LEU A 143 -6.67 3.12 -5.46
C LEU A 143 -6.56 1.73 -4.86
N VAL A 144 -5.41 1.07 -5.03
CA VAL A 144 -5.20 -0.29 -4.52
C VAL A 144 -3.89 -0.39 -3.76
N ILE A 145 -3.97 -0.79 -2.49
CA ILE A 145 -2.80 -1.17 -1.69
C ILE A 145 -2.63 -2.69 -1.82
N THR A 146 -1.49 -3.14 -2.32
CA THR A 146 -1.23 -4.58 -2.50
C THR A 146 -0.20 -5.09 -1.52
N SER A 147 -0.42 -6.31 -1.02
CA SER A 147 0.60 -7.05 -0.28
C SER A 147 1.64 -7.62 -1.21
N ALA A 148 2.92 -7.37 -0.91
CA ALA A 148 4.05 -7.85 -1.68
C ALA A 148 5.15 -8.37 -0.75
N HIS A 149 6.08 -9.14 -1.30
CA HIS A 149 7.32 -9.48 -0.61
C HIS A 149 8.27 -8.27 -0.56
N PRO A 150 8.99 -8.04 0.55
CA PRO A 150 10.00 -6.99 0.71
C PRO A 150 11.01 -6.88 -0.44
N ASP A 151 11.37 -8.00 -1.07
CA ASP A 151 12.33 -8.07 -2.18
C ASP A 151 11.87 -7.34 -3.45
N ILE A 152 10.61 -6.91 -3.54
CA ILE A 152 10.10 -6.07 -4.64
C ILE A 152 10.88 -4.76 -4.82
N ARG A 153 11.68 -4.35 -3.81
CA ARG A 153 12.66 -3.26 -3.90
C ARG A 153 13.63 -3.42 -5.06
N ASP A 154 13.87 -4.63 -5.55
CA ASP A 154 14.63 -4.89 -6.78
C ASP A 154 13.88 -5.89 -7.67
N ARG A 155 13.51 -5.45 -8.88
CA ARG A 155 12.78 -6.25 -9.87
C ARG A 155 13.57 -7.47 -10.35
N ASN A 156 14.90 -7.42 -10.24
CA ASN A 156 15.82 -8.45 -10.71
C ASN A 156 15.92 -9.62 -9.72
N ASN A 157 15.43 -9.45 -8.49
CA ASN A 157 15.43 -10.52 -7.51
C ASN A 157 14.68 -11.77 -8.03
N PRO A 158 15.15 -12.97 -7.66
CA PRO A 158 14.43 -14.20 -7.95
C PRO A 158 13.08 -14.20 -7.21
N LYS A 159 12.19 -15.13 -7.59
CA LYS A 159 10.94 -15.31 -6.87
C LYS A 159 11.25 -15.71 -5.42
N PRO A 160 10.75 -14.99 -4.41
CA PRO A 160 10.99 -15.32 -3.01
C PRO A 160 10.29 -16.63 -2.61
N LYS A 161 10.79 -17.28 -1.55
CA LYS A 161 10.19 -18.50 -0.98
C LYS A 161 8.90 -18.24 -0.20
N GLY A 162 8.67 -17.00 0.24
CA GLY A 162 7.46 -16.55 0.96
C GLY A 162 6.65 -15.49 0.19
N SER A 163 5.53 -15.03 0.78
CA SER A 163 4.69 -13.99 0.19
C SER A 163 4.20 -12.97 1.22
N GLY A 164 4.08 -11.71 0.82
CA GLY A 164 3.66 -10.61 1.69
C GLY A 164 4.77 -10.13 2.63
N GLY A 165 4.37 -9.42 3.70
CA GLY A 165 5.30 -8.76 4.63
C GLY A 165 5.63 -7.31 4.25
N HIS A 166 5.13 -6.82 3.12
CA HIS A 166 5.25 -5.44 2.70
C HIS A 166 3.98 -4.96 1.99
N LEU A 167 3.74 -3.65 2.01
CA LEU A 167 2.62 -3.00 1.32
C LEU A 167 3.14 -1.95 0.34
N VAL A 168 2.60 -1.97 -0.87
CA VAL A 168 2.86 -0.97 -1.91
C VAL A 168 1.54 -0.41 -2.44
N LEU A 169 1.56 0.84 -2.88
CA LEU A 169 0.39 1.48 -3.49
C LEU A 169 0.49 1.39 -5.01
N ILE A 170 -0.52 0.81 -5.64
CA ILE A 170 -0.63 0.81 -7.10
C ILE A 170 -1.18 2.18 -7.54
N THR A 171 -0.43 2.87 -8.41
CA THR A 171 -0.82 4.20 -8.91
C THR A 171 -1.13 4.21 -10.39
N GLY A 172 -0.86 3.13 -11.12
CA GLY A 172 -1.17 3.09 -12.55
C GLY A 172 -0.83 1.78 -13.23
N TYR A 173 -1.17 1.71 -14.51
CA TYR A 173 -0.83 0.61 -15.40
C TYR A 173 -0.86 1.01 -16.88
N ASP A 174 -0.21 0.21 -17.72
CA ASP A 174 -0.26 0.29 -19.18
C ASP A 174 -0.39 -1.12 -19.78
N LEU A 175 -1.50 -1.41 -20.47
CA LEU A 175 -1.76 -2.72 -21.08
C LEU A 175 -0.91 -2.99 -22.32
N LYS A 176 -0.52 -1.96 -23.07
CA LYS A 176 0.32 -2.11 -24.26
C LYS A 176 1.74 -2.49 -23.84
N LYS A 177 2.29 -1.79 -22.85
CA LYS A 177 3.60 -2.10 -22.26
C LYS A 177 3.57 -3.32 -21.35
N LYS A 178 2.38 -3.72 -20.88
CA LYS A 178 2.17 -4.75 -19.86
C LYS A 178 2.87 -4.39 -18.54
N THR A 179 2.75 -3.13 -18.14
CA THR A 179 3.40 -2.58 -16.96
C THR A 179 2.39 -2.14 -15.90
N ILE A 180 2.81 -2.23 -14.65
CA ILE A 180 2.15 -1.69 -13.48
C ILE A 180 3.09 -0.67 -12.83
N THR A 181 2.53 0.43 -12.33
CA THR A 181 3.27 1.49 -11.67
C THR A 181 2.93 1.49 -10.18
N ILE A 182 3.96 1.46 -9.35
CA ILE A 182 3.81 1.42 -7.89
C ILE A 182 4.53 2.58 -7.21
N HIS A 183 3.96 3.02 -6.09
CA HIS A 183 4.70 3.69 -5.03
C HIS A 183 5.06 2.66 -3.96
N ASN A 184 6.36 2.50 -3.75
CA ASN A 184 6.94 1.54 -2.83
C ASN A 184 7.53 2.30 -1.62
N PRO A 185 6.86 2.29 -0.46
CA PRO A 185 7.27 3.04 0.72
C PRO A 185 8.68 2.75 1.21
N SER A 186 9.15 1.53 1.00
CA SER A 186 10.47 1.07 1.43
C SER A 186 11.49 0.98 0.29
N GLY A 187 11.14 1.47 -0.90
CA GLY A 187 11.99 1.39 -2.08
C GLY A 187 13.32 2.09 -1.89
N SER A 188 14.34 1.64 -2.60
CA SER A 188 15.66 2.30 -2.59
C SER A 188 15.57 3.65 -3.27
N TYR A 189 16.17 4.69 -2.66
CA TYR A 189 16.12 6.07 -3.14
C TYR A 189 16.51 6.17 -4.62
N GLN A 190 15.72 6.91 -5.40
CA GLN A 190 15.86 7.11 -6.86
C GLN A 190 15.85 5.84 -7.72
N LYS A 191 15.63 4.66 -7.13
CA LYS A 191 15.66 3.38 -7.85
C LYS A 191 14.31 2.69 -7.90
N SER A 192 13.63 2.58 -6.76
CA SER A 192 12.43 1.75 -6.65
C SER A 192 11.37 2.30 -5.70
N GLN A 193 11.32 3.63 -5.53
CA GLN A 193 10.38 4.32 -4.63
C GLN A 193 9.11 4.80 -5.32
N GLU A 194 9.24 5.83 -6.13
CA GLU A 194 8.15 6.61 -6.69
C GLU A 194 7.97 6.25 -8.15
N HIS A 195 6.72 6.08 -8.59
CA HIS A 195 6.37 5.74 -9.96
C HIS A 195 7.21 4.57 -10.51
N TYR A 196 7.48 3.60 -9.65
CA TYR A 196 8.32 2.47 -9.99
C TYR A 196 7.55 1.55 -10.95
N GLU A 197 7.90 1.62 -12.23
CA GLU A 197 7.28 0.83 -13.28
C GLU A 197 7.93 -0.56 -13.36
N MET A 198 7.09 -1.59 -13.33
CA MET A 198 7.48 -2.99 -13.46
C MET A 198 6.58 -3.69 -14.48
N SER A 199 7.11 -4.69 -15.18
CA SER A 199 6.26 -5.56 -15.99
C SER A 199 5.31 -6.37 -15.10
N PHE A 200 4.16 -6.79 -15.65
CA PHE A 200 3.23 -7.68 -14.96
C PHE A 200 3.88 -8.98 -14.49
N LYS A 201 4.87 -9.49 -15.24
CA LYS A 201 5.61 -10.71 -14.88
C LYS A 201 6.50 -10.48 -13.66
N GLU A 202 7.21 -9.36 -13.61
CA GLU A 202 8.06 -9.01 -12.45
C GLU A 202 7.22 -8.78 -11.21
N PHE A 203 6.14 -7.99 -11.32
CA PHE A 203 5.25 -7.72 -10.19
C PHE A 203 4.68 -9.02 -9.59
N LYS A 204 4.21 -9.94 -10.43
CA LYS A 204 3.66 -11.24 -9.99
C LYS A 204 4.65 -12.12 -9.22
N LYS A 205 5.97 -11.92 -9.35
CA LYS A 205 6.95 -12.67 -8.54
C LYS A 205 6.80 -12.35 -7.04
N PHE A 206 6.47 -11.10 -6.73
CA PHE A 206 6.47 -10.57 -5.37
C PHE A 206 5.06 -10.37 -4.80
N PHE A 207 4.06 -10.20 -5.67
CA PHE A 207 2.67 -9.97 -5.29
C PHE A 207 2.09 -11.17 -4.54
N ALA A 208 1.46 -10.89 -3.39
CA ALA A 208 0.94 -11.88 -2.48
C ALA A 208 -0.56 -12.18 -2.68
N GLU A 209 -1.12 -11.73 -3.82
CA GLU A 209 -2.49 -12.00 -4.28
C GLU A 209 -3.60 -11.55 -3.32
N ARG A 210 -3.30 -10.54 -2.50
CA ARG A 210 -4.21 -9.90 -1.54
C ARG A 210 -3.88 -8.43 -1.37
N GLY A 211 -4.86 -7.66 -0.88
CA GLY A 211 -4.67 -6.25 -0.63
C GLY A 211 -5.92 -5.55 -0.10
N ILE A 212 -5.96 -4.24 -0.28
CA ILE A 212 -7.06 -3.36 0.10
C ILE A 212 -7.39 -2.48 -1.10
N VAL A 213 -8.69 -2.37 -1.42
CA VAL A 213 -9.20 -1.42 -2.40
C VAL A 213 -9.72 -0.20 -1.65
N ILE A 214 -9.32 0.99 -2.11
CA ILE A 214 -9.75 2.28 -1.60
C ILE A 214 -10.68 2.90 -2.65
N TYR A 215 -11.92 3.14 -2.27
CA TYR A 215 -12.94 3.63 -3.19
C TYR A 215 -12.89 5.15 -3.31
N MET A 216 -12.83 5.62 -4.56
CA MET A 216 -12.65 7.04 -4.86
C MET A 216 -13.95 7.78 -5.12
#